data_AF-A0A3P1WI81-F1
#
_entry.id   AF-A0A3P1WI81-F1
#
_cell.length_a   1.000
_cell.length_b   1.000
_cell.length_c   1.000
_cell.angle_alpha   90.00
_cell.angle_beta   90.00
_cell.angle_gamma   90.00
#
_symmetry.space_group_name_H-M   'P 1'
#
loop_
_entity.id
_entity.type
_entity.pdbx_description
1 polymer ?
#
loop_
_entity_poly.entity_id
_entity_poly.type
_entity_poly.pdbx_seq_one_letter_code
_entity_poly.pdbx_strand_id
1 'polypeptide(L)'
;MATYGWVDEDPSPDKYAYSVPEGQGDNFNVADFQCAAQYPEMPKYYQPFNRAQLEYLHNRFTGQVTDCLRSLGHDVPEPPSREKFISDWENDVTPRWVPWDLVPDKDHEAAEKQCDYYPPEFYDLATTPN
;
A
#
# COMPACT_ATOMS: atom_id res chain seq x y z
N MET A 1 -21.13 -24.35 21.84
CA MET A 1 -20.63 -23.90 20.52
C MET A 1 -20.98 -22.43 20.43
N ALA A 2 -20.04 -21.53 20.74
CA ALA A 2 -20.27 -20.10 20.68
C ALA A 2 -19.64 -19.58 19.38
N THR A 3 -20.48 -18.99 18.55
CA THR A 3 -20.17 -18.41 17.24
C THR A 3 -19.31 -17.16 17.44
N TYR A 4 -18.09 -17.16 16.88
CA TYR A 4 -17.29 -15.95 16.70
C TYR A 4 -17.98 -15.10 15.62
N GLY A 5 -18.88 -14.21 16.05
CA GLY A 5 -19.59 -13.29 15.17
C GLY A 5 -18.79 -12.01 15.02
N TRP A 6 -18.12 -11.86 13.88
CA TRP A 6 -17.79 -10.54 13.36
C TRP A 6 -19.13 -9.85 13.06
N VAL A 7 -19.37 -8.70 13.68
CA VAL A 7 -20.58 -7.90 13.41
C VAL A 7 -20.28 -7.13 12.15
N ASP A 8 -20.88 -7.52 11.01
CA ASP A 8 -20.82 -6.81 9.73
C ASP A 8 -21.58 -5.47 9.73
N GLU A 9 -21.71 -4.81 10.89
CA GLU A 9 -22.47 -3.57 11.03
C GLU A 9 -21.62 -2.49 11.71
N ASP A 10 -20.67 -1.96 10.96
CA ASP A 10 -20.25 -0.56 11.14
C ASP A 10 -20.44 0.16 9.80
N PRO A 11 -21.31 1.19 9.72
CA PRO A 11 -21.33 2.09 8.58
C PRO A 11 -20.14 3.05 8.64
N SER A 12 -18.92 2.49 8.78
CA SER A 12 -17.72 3.25 8.52
C SER A 12 -17.72 3.60 7.03
N PRO A 13 -17.42 4.85 6.64
CA PRO A 13 -17.19 5.20 5.24
C PRO A 13 -16.06 4.36 4.61
N ASP A 14 -15.24 3.74 5.45
CA ASP A 14 -14.16 2.85 5.07
C ASP A 14 -14.63 1.39 5.17
N LYS A 15 -14.93 0.78 4.02
CA LYS A 15 -15.40 -0.61 3.83
C LYS A 15 -14.50 -1.72 4.41
N TYR A 16 -13.41 -1.37 5.10
CA TYR A 16 -12.40 -2.28 5.64
C TYR A 16 -12.15 -2.11 7.15
N ALA A 17 -12.87 -1.21 7.83
CA ALA A 17 -12.74 -1.05 9.26
C ALA A 17 -13.50 -2.17 10.01
N TYR A 18 -12.80 -2.91 10.86
CA TYR A 18 -13.41 -3.81 11.84
C TYR A 18 -13.37 -3.16 13.22
N SER A 19 -14.44 -3.31 14.00
CA SER A 19 -14.48 -2.86 15.39
C SER A 19 -14.29 -4.04 16.34
N VAL A 20 -13.44 -3.85 17.36
CA VAL A 20 -13.29 -4.83 18.44
C VAL A 20 -14.46 -4.62 19.41
N PRO A 21 -15.31 -5.63 19.68
CA PRO A 21 -16.45 -5.46 20.58
C PRO A 21 -16.02 -5.02 21.99
N GLU A 22 -16.89 -4.25 22.65
CA GLU A 22 -16.66 -3.81 24.02
C GLU A 22 -16.38 -5.00 24.94
N GLY A 23 -15.32 -4.90 25.76
CA GLY A 23 -14.88 -5.97 26.65
C GLY A 23 -14.01 -7.04 26.00
N GLN A 24 -13.74 -7.00 24.69
CA GLN A 24 -12.85 -7.94 24.00
C GLN A 24 -11.42 -7.41 23.74
N GLY A 25 -11.14 -6.14 24.07
CA GLY A 25 -9.86 -5.48 23.77
C GLY A 25 -8.62 -6.23 24.26
N ASP A 26 -8.60 -6.69 25.52
CA ASP A 26 -7.44 -7.38 26.08
C ASP A 26 -7.18 -8.74 25.39
N ASN A 27 -8.24 -9.52 25.15
CA ASN A 27 -8.12 -10.81 24.46
C ASN A 27 -7.70 -10.62 22.99
N PHE A 28 -8.21 -9.57 22.34
CA PHE A 28 -7.80 -9.20 20.99
C PHE A 28 -6.30 -8.86 20.95
N ASN A 29 -5.82 -8.00 21.86
CA ASN A 29 -4.41 -7.61 21.91
C ASN A 29 -3.47 -8.80 22.14
N VAL A 30 -3.86 -9.76 22.99
CA VAL A 30 -3.09 -10.99 23.21
C VAL A 30 -3.06 -11.85 21.95
N ALA A 31 -4.20 -12.02 21.28
CA ALA A 31 -4.28 -12.80 20.04
C ALA A 31 -3.45 -12.14 18.91
N ASP A 32 -3.57 -10.83 18.75
CA ASP A 32 -2.81 -10.05 17.76
C ASP A 32 -1.30 -10.17 17.97
N PHE A 33 -0.84 -9.98 19.22
CA PHE A 33 0.56 -10.18 19.58
C PHE A 33 1.04 -11.61 19.29
N GLN A 34 0.23 -12.63 19.60
CA GLN A 34 0.57 -14.02 19.31
C GLN A 34 0.66 -14.28 17.81
N CYS A 35 -0.26 -13.74 17.00
CA CYS A 35 -0.23 -13.83 15.55
C CYS A 35 1.05 -13.20 14.98
N ALA A 36 1.37 -11.96 15.38
CA ALA A 36 2.58 -11.27 14.93
C ALA A 36 3.88 -12.00 15.32
N ALA A 37 3.90 -12.63 16.50
CA ALA A 37 5.04 -13.44 16.94
C ALA A 37 5.18 -14.77 16.19
N GLN A 38 4.06 -15.41 15.82
CA GLN A 38 4.07 -16.66 15.05
C GLN A 38 4.40 -16.45 13.58
N TYR A 39 4.03 -15.30 13.02
CA TYR A 39 4.22 -14.95 11.62
C TYR A 39 5.01 -13.63 11.50
N PRO A 40 6.30 -13.63 11.87
CA PRO A 40 7.10 -12.41 11.84
C PRO A 40 7.30 -11.93 10.41
N GLU A 41 6.90 -10.69 10.14
CA GLU A 41 7.17 -10.02 8.87
C GLU A 41 8.63 -9.52 8.80
N MET A 42 9.20 -9.51 7.60
CA MET A 42 10.52 -8.91 7.42
C MET A 42 10.41 -7.37 7.48
N PRO A 43 11.32 -6.67 8.19
CA PRO A 43 11.33 -5.20 8.29
C PRO A 43 11.17 -4.46 6.97
N LYS A 44 11.68 -5.01 5.87
CA LYS A 44 11.59 -4.43 4.54
C LYS A 44 10.15 -4.21 4.03
N TYR A 45 9.15 -4.85 4.61
CA TYR A 45 7.75 -4.73 4.18
C TYR A 45 6.93 -3.67 4.94
N TYR A 46 7.33 -3.30 6.16
CA TYR A 46 6.55 -2.38 7.00
C TYR A 46 7.30 -1.11 7.42
N GLN A 47 8.60 -1.01 7.14
CA GLN A 47 9.33 0.23 7.34
C GLN A 47 8.99 1.26 6.25
N PRO A 48 9.04 2.57 6.56
CA PRO A 48 8.95 3.61 5.54
C PRO A 48 9.99 3.41 4.44
N PHE A 49 9.63 3.74 3.21
CA PHE A 49 10.55 3.65 2.08
C PHE A 49 11.75 4.56 2.28
N ASN A 50 12.95 4.02 2.05
CA ASN A 50 14.18 4.81 2.05
C ASN A 50 14.31 5.65 0.76
N ARG A 51 15.31 6.53 0.71
CA ARG A 51 15.53 7.42 -0.43
C ARG A 51 15.76 6.65 -1.74
N ALA A 52 16.53 5.57 -1.71
CA ALA A 52 16.80 4.74 -2.90
C ALA A 52 15.53 4.07 -3.44
N GLN A 53 14.66 3.59 -2.55
CA GLN A 53 13.34 3.06 -2.90
C GLN A 53 12.48 4.14 -3.55
N LEU A 54 12.41 5.35 -2.97
CA LEU A 54 11.59 6.43 -3.53
C LEU A 54 12.10 6.93 -4.89
N GLU A 55 13.41 6.94 -5.12
CA GLU A 55 13.99 7.25 -6.42
C GLU A 55 13.70 6.17 -7.47
N TYR A 56 13.82 4.89 -7.10
CA TYR A 56 13.42 3.78 -7.94
C TYR A 56 11.94 3.86 -8.29
N LEU A 57 11.10 4.12 -7.29
CA LEU A 57 9.65 4.17 -7.43
C LEU A 57 9.23 5.30 -8.36
N HIS A 58 9.80 6.49 -8.19
CA HIS A 58 9.56 7.62 -9.08
C HIS A 58 9.87 7.26 -10.54
N ASN A 59 11.05 6.69 -10.81
CA ASN A 59 11.45 6.32 -12.17
C ASN A 59 10.54 5.25 -12.77
N ARG A 60 10.14 4.26 -11.98
CA ARG A 60 9.24 3.18 -12.41
C ARG A 60 7.83 3.71 -12.69
N PHE A 61 7.30 4.54 -11.80
CA PHE A 61 5.97 5.11 -11.91
C PHE A 61 5.82 6.03 -13.10
N THR A 62 6.79 6.93 -13.30
CA THR A 62 6.79 7.88 -14.42
C THR A 62 7.17 7.25 -15.77
N GLY A 63 7.75 6.04 -15.76
CA GLY A 63 8.09 5.27 -16.95
C GLY A 63 7.19 4.05 -17.12
N GLN A 64 7.74 2.87 -16.82
CA GLN A 64 7.15 1.56 -17.13
C GLN A 64 5.67 1.42 -16.71
N VAL A 65 5.31 1.87 -15.51
CA VAL A 65 3.93 1.72 -15.00
C VAL A 65 2.98 2.65 -15.76
N THR A 66 3.35 3.92 -15.94
CA THR A 66 2.56 4.87 -16.74
C THR A 66 2.36 4.37 -18.17
N ASP A 67 3.42 3.87 -18.81
CA ASP A 67 3.34 3.33 -20.17
C ASP A 67 2.45 2.09 -20.25
N CYS A 68 2.55 1.20 -19.25
CA CYS A 68 1.69 0.03 -19.16
C CYS A 68 0.22 0.41 -18.97
N LEU A 69 -0.10 1.32 -18.04
CA LEU A 69 -1.47 1.78 -17.81
C LEU A 69 -2.09 2.41 -19.06
N ARG A 70 -1.32 3.25 -19.77
CA ARG A 70 -1.74 3.82 -21.06
C ARG A 70 -1.97 2.74 -22.11
N SER A 71 -1.15 1.69 -22.15
CA SER A 71 -1.33 0.57 -23.07
C SER A 71 -2.60 -0.25 -22.79
N LEU A 72 -3.06 -0.25 -21.54
CA LEU A 72 -4.34 -0.83 -21.11
C LEU A 72 -5.54 0.07 -21.38
N GLY A 73 -5.31 1.29 -21.87
CA GLY A 73 -6.35 2.28 -22.17
C GLY A 73 -6.78 3.12 -20.96
N HIS A 74 -5.99 3.14 -19.89
CA HIS A 74 -6.23 4.01 -18.74
C HIS A 74 -5.56 5.38 -18.93
N ASP A 75 -6.22 6.41 -18.42
CA ASP A 75 -5.63 7.73 -18.26
C ASP A 75 -4.71 7.74 -17.05
N VAL A 76 -3.60 8.47 -17.15
CA VAL A 76 -2.60 8.61 -16.07
C VAL A 76 -2.39 10.11 -15.84
N PRO A 77 -2.55 10.62 -14.61
CA PRO A 77 -2.34 12.02 -14.31
C PRO A 77 -0.86 12.40 -14.48
N GLU A 78 -0.62 13.66 -14.88
CA GLU A 78 0.75 14.17 -15.04
C GLU A 78 1.55 14.06 -13.73
N PRO A 79 2.79 13.52 -13.77
CA PRO A 79 3.59 13.35 -12.58
C PRO A 79 4.11 14.68 -12.02
N PRO A 80 4.28 14.79 -10.69
CA PRO A 80 5.01 15.90 -10.09
C PRO A 80 6.51 15.83 -10.43
N SER A 81 7.27 16.85 -10.05
CA SER A 81 8.73 16.75 -10.08
C SER A 81 9.22 15.64 -9.13
N ARG A 82 10.37 15.05 -9.43
CA ARG A 82 11.00 14.03 -8.57
C ARG A 82 11.15 14.49 -7.12
N GLU A 83 11.58 15.72 -6.93
CA GLU A 83 11.76 16.31 -5.59
C GLU A 83 10.43 16.40 -4.84
N LYS A 84 9.36 16.83 -5.51
CA LYS A 84 8.03 16.87 -4.92
C LYS A 84 7.48 15.47 -4.62
N PHE A 85 7.63 14.52 -5.54
CA PHE A 85 7.24 13.13 -5.32
C PHE A 85 7.89 12.59 -4.04
N ILE A 86 9.22 12.66 -3.95
CA ILE A 86 9.93 12.09 -2.81
C ILE A 86 9.55 12.81 -1.51
N SER A 87 9.44 14.15 -1.54
CA SER A 87 8.99 14.92 -0.38
C SER A 87 7.59 14.53 0.08
N ASP A 88 6.64 14.33 -0.84
CA ASP A 88 5.27 13.95 -0.48
C ASP A 88 5.23 12.56 0.17
N TRP A 89 6.05 11.61 -0.30
CA TRP A 89 6.18 10.27 0.29
C TRP A 89 6.90 10.27 1.65
N GLU A 90 7.98 11.05 1.81
CA GLU A 90 8.72 11.17 3.08
C GLU A 90 7.87 11.84 4.18
N ASN A 91 6.94 12.73 3.81
CA ASN A 91 6.08 13.46 4.75
C ASN A 91 4.64 12.91 4.84
N ASP A 92 4.37 11.74 4.26
CA ASP A 92 3.07 11.07 4.25
C ASP A 92 1.89 11.99 3.84
N VAL A 93 2.08 12.77 2.77
CA VAL A 93 1.05 13.68 2.25
C VAL A 93 -0.09 12.88 1.60
N THR A 94 -1.34 13.31 1.82
CA THR A 94 -2.55 12.70 1.23
C THR A 94 -3.55 13.79 0.78
N PRO A 95 -3.94 13.91 -0.51
CA PRO A 95 -3.39 13.39 -1.75
C PRO A 95 -1.89 13.17 -1.93
N ARG A 96 -1.38 11.99 -2.28
CA ARG A 96 -0.09 11.89 -3.00
C ARG A 96 -0.32 11.31 -4.38
N TRP A 97 0.47 11.75 -5.34
CA TRP A 97 0.36 11.29 -6.72
C TRP A 97 0.75 9.81 -6.84
N VAL A 98 -0.08 9.04 -7.53
CA VAL A 98 0.25 7.70 -8.04
C VAL A 98 -0.26 7.53 -9.49
N PRO A 99 0.40 6.73 -10.33
CA PRO A 99 0.01 6.55 -11.74
C PRO A 99 -1.43 6.08 -11.96
N TRP A 100 -1.99 5.36 -10.98
CA TRP A 100 -3.30 4.73 -11.07
C TRP A 100 -4.43 5.52 -10.41
N ASP A 101 -4.22 6.78 -10.03
CA ASP A 101 -5.24 7.63 -9.40
C ASP A 101 -6.53 7.78 -10.23
N LEU A 102 -6.45 7.57 -11.55
CA LEU A 102 -7.57 7.66 -12.49
C LEU A 102 -8.02 6.29 -13.02
N VAL A 103 -7.39 5.20 -12.59
CA VAL A 103 -7.82 3.84 -12.97
C VAL A 103 -9.12 3.53 -12.22
N PRO A 104 -10.17 2.99 -12.88
CA PRO A 104 -11.38 2.61 -12.17
C PRO A 104 -11.12 1.49 -11.16
N ASP A 105 -11.75 1.54 -9.98
CA ASP A 105 -11.58 0.52 -8.91
C ASP A 105 -11.75 -0.92 -9.40
N LYS A 106 -12.70 -1.15 -10.31
CA LYS A 106 -12.97 -2.48 -10.90
C LYS A 106 -11.79 -3.06 -11.69
N ASP A 107 -10.84 -2.21 -12.11
CA ASP A 107 -9.69 -2.57 -12.94
C ASP A 107 -8.37 -2.53 -12.12
N HIS A 108 -8.39 -2.06 -10.86
CA HIS A 108 -7.19 -1.90 -10.02
C HIS A 108 -6.39 -3.18 -9.83
N GLU A 109 -7.04 -4.28 -9.40
CA GLU A 109 -6.34 -5.55 -9.15
C GLU A 109 -5.66 -6.09 -10.41
N ALA A 110 -6.37 -6.00 -11.55
CA ALA A 110 -5.84 -6.45 -12.83
C ALA A 110 -4.66 -5.57 -13.29
N ALA A 111 -4.80 -4.25 -13.15
CA ALA A 111 -3.77 -3.29 -13.53
C ALA A 111 -2.52 -3.40 -12.64
N GLU A 112 -2.68 -3.55 -11.33
CA GLU A 112 -1.57 -3.76 -10.38
C GLU A 112 -0.76 -4.99 -10.75
N LYS A 113 -1.44 -6.11 -11.01
CA LYS A 113 -0.80 -7.36 -11.39
C LYS A 113 -0.12 -7.28 -12.76
N GLN A 114 -0.76 -6.64 -13.73
CA GLN A 114 -0.26 -6.60 -15.10
C GLN A 114 0.86 -5.58 -15.30
N CYS A 115 0.77 -4.43 -14.63
CA CYS A 115 1.75 -3.36 -14.71
C CYS A 115 2.81 -3.43 -13.60
N ASP A 116 2.69 -4.38 -12.67
CA ASP A 116 3.72 -4.76 -11.71
C ASP A 116 4.20 -3.53 -10.93
N TYR A 117 3.29 -2.87 -10.19
CA TYR A 117 3.57 -1.58 -9.54
C TYR A 117 4.78 -1.65 -8.61
N TYR A 118 4.86 -2.72 -7.79
CA TYR A 118 5.89 -2.95 -6.79
C TYR A 118 6.53 -4.33 -6.99
N PRO A 119 7.51 -4.44 -7.89
CA PRO A 119 8.15 -5.73 -8.15
C PRO A 119 8.95 -6.19 -6.93
N PRO A 120 9.18 -7.50 -6.72
CA PRO A 120 9.83 -8.01 -5.51
C PRO A 120 11.18 -7.35 -5.18
N GLU A 121 11.99 -7.01 -6.19
CA GLU A 121 13.29 -6.34 -6.04
C GLU A 121 13.18 -4.93 -5.44
N PHE A 122 12.03 -4.27 -5.52
CA PHE A 122 11.80 -2.97 -4.91
C PHE A 122 12.01 -3.02 -3.38
N TYR A 123 11.56 -4.10 -2.75
CA TYR A 123 11.72 -4.28 -1.30
C TYR A 123 13.15 -4.66 -0.90
N ASP A 124 13.96 -5.17 -1.83
CA ASP A 124 15.35 -5.52 -1.54
C ASP A 124 16.25 -4.26 -1.46
N LEU A 125 15.81 -3.15 -2.10
CA LEU A 125 16.43 -1.83 -1.94
C LEU A 125 16.30 -1.25 -0.52
N ALA A 126 15.44 -1.82 0.34
CA ALA A 126 15.37 -1.42 1.75
C ALA A 126 16.70 -1.66 2.51
N THR A 127 17.56 -2.53 1.98
CA THR A 127 18.81 -2.95 2.63
C THR A 127 20.06 -2.22 2.13
N THR A 128 19.93 -1.37 1.10
CA THR A 128 21.08 -0.60 0.59
C THR A 128 21.37 0.60 1.50
N PRO A 129 22.60 0.75 2.03
CA PRO A 129 22.99 1.95 2.77
C PRO A 129 22.87 3.19 1.87
N ASN A 130 22.36 4.30 2.44
CA ASN A 130 22.32 5.61 1.79
C ASN A 130 23.72 6.15 1.46
#